data_AF-A0A3N5VS10-F1
#
_entry.id   AF-A0A3N5VS10-F1
#
_cell.length_a   1.000
_cell.length_b   1.000
_cell.length_c   1.000
_cell.angle_alpha   90.00
_cell.angle_beta   90.00
_cell.angle_gamma   90.00
#
_symmetry.space_group_name_H-M   'P 1'
#
loop_
_entity.id
_entity.type
_entity.pdbx_description
1 polymer ?
#
loop_
_entity_poly.entity_id
_entity_poly.type
_entity_poly.pdbx_seq_one_letter_code
_entity_poly.pdbx_strand_id
1 'polypeptide(L)'
;MAYSLKQRSILPGFGLTMGYSILYLSLIVLIPLMAMFLSAASMKWGDFWGTVTSARVLASYKLSLGASLSAAAINAVFGLMVAWSLVRYDFPCRRIVDAMIDLPFALPTAVAGIALTTICAPTGWMGRLLEPLGVKVAFTP
;
A
#
# COMPACT_ATOMS: atom_id res chain seq x y z
N MET A 1 -40.19 -23.86 15.10
CA MET A 1 -39.55 -23.53 13.81
C MET A 1 -39.94 -22.09 13.48
N ALA A 2 -39.12 -21.11 13.84
CA ALA A 2 -39.45 -19.70 13.67
C ALA A 2 -38.26 -19.00 12.98
N TYR A 3 -38.38 -18.81 11.67
CA TYR A 3 -37.51 -17.90 10.92
C TYR A 3 -37.95 -16.47 11.22
N SER A 4 -37.29 -15.83 12.19
CA SER A 4 -37.46 -14.40 12.44
C SER A 4 -36.47 -13.63 11.56
N LEU A 5 -36.95 -13.12 10.42
CA LEU A 5 -36.20 -12.22 9.54
C LEU A 5 -37.04 -11.00 9.21
N LYS A 6 -37.08 -10.02 10.11
CA LYS A 6 -37.22 -8.59 9.74
C LYS A 6 -36.87 -7.68 10.91
N GLN A 7 -35.59 -7.34 11.06
CA GLN A 7 -35.24 -6.16 11.85
C GLN A 7 -35.71 -4.92 11.06
N ARG A 8 -36.67 -4.17 11.60
CA ARG A 8 -37.13 -2.90 11.03
C ARG A 8 -35.98 -1.90 11.12
N SER A 9 -35.31 -1.61 10.00
CA SER A 9 -34.35 -0.52 9.93
C SER A 9 -35.07 0.80 10.22
N ILE A 10 -34.52 1.56 11.16
CA ILE A 10 -35.03 2.85 11.69
C ILE A 10 -35.10 3.96 10.63
N LEU A 11 -34.55 3.71 9.43
CA LEU A 11 -34.56 4.58 8.27
C LEU A 11 -35.36 3.91 7.12
N PRO A 12 -36.48 4.49 6.67
CA PRO A 12 -37.20 3.98 5.52
C PRO A 12 -36.31 4.10 4.27
N GLY A 13 -36.07 2.99 3.58
CA GLY A 13 -35.26 2.95 2.36
C GLY A 13 -33.77 2.64 2.52
N PHE A 14 -33.28 2.39 3.75
CA PHE A 14 -31.85 2.08 4.00
C PHE A 14 -31.29 0.94 3.14
N GLY A 15 -32.06 -0.14 2.94
CA GLY A 15 -31.63 -1.26 2.10
C GLY A 15 -31.47 -0.88 0.62
N LEU A 16 -32.34 -0.01 0.10
CA LEU A 16 -32.29 0.44 -1.29
C LEU A 16 -31.15 1.45 -1.51
N THR A 17 -30.98 2.41 -0.60
CA THR A 17 -29.88 3.37 -0.69
C THR A 17 -28.53 2.69 -0.51
N MET A 18 -28.41 1.76 0.46
CA MET A 18 -27.20 0.96 0.64
C MET A 18 -26.90 0.08 -0.58
N GLY A 19 -27.91 -0.60 -1.13
CA GLY A 19 -27.76 -1.40 -2.34
C GLY A 19 -27.29 -0.58 -3.54
N TYR A 20 -27.86 0.61 -3.73
CA TYR A 20 -27.45 1.54 -4.78
C TYR A 20 -26.02 2.06 -4.57
N SER A 21 -25.65 2.47 -3.34
CA SER A 21 -24.30 2.93 -3.02
C SER A 21 -23.25 1.84 -3.23
N ILE A 22 -23.51 0.61 -2.77
CA ILE A 22 -22.61 -0.53 -2.98
C ILE A 22 -22.47 -0.82 -4.47
N LEU A 23 -23.58 -0.88 -5.22
CA LEU A 23 -23.56 -1.17 -6.65
C LEU A 23 -22.78 -0.10 -7.41
N TYR A 24 -22.99 1.17 -7.10
CA TYR A 24 -22.31 2.29 -7.74
C TYR A 24 -20.81 2.30 -7.46
N LEU A 25 -20.40 2.15 -6.19
CA LEU A 25 -18.99 2.04 -5.79
C LEU A 25 -18.32 0.80 -6.43
N SER A 26 -19.04 -0.31 -6.46
CA SER A 26 -18.56 -1.54 -7.10
C SER A 26 -18.33 -1.32 -8.59
N LEU A 27 -19.29 -0.72 -9.32
CA LEU A 27 -19.12 -0.44 -10.74
C LEU A 27 -17.92 0.48 -11.02
N ILE A 28 -17.73 1.53 -10.23
CA ILE A 28 -16.57 2.44 -10.36
C ILE A 28 -15.24 1.69 -10.30
N VAL A 29 -15.13 0.67 -9.44
CA VAL A 29 -13.91 -0.13 -9.29
C VAL A 29 -13.84 -1.28 -10.30
N LEU A 30 -14.96 -1.95 -10.57
CA LEU A 30 -14.99 -3.14 -11.43
C LEU A 30 -14.80 -2.78 -12.90
N ILE A 31 -15.32 -1.65 -13.39
CA ILE A 31 -15.18 -1.24 -14.79
C ILE A 31 -13.70 -1.16 -15.23
N PRO A 32 -12.81 -0.43 -14.55
CA PRO A 32 -11.40 -0.36 -14.95
C PRO A 32 -10.68 -1.71 -14.78
N LEU A 33 -11.00 -2.50 -13.75
CA LEU A 33 -10.43 -3.84 -13.58
C LEU A 33 -10.83 -4.78 -14.72
N MET A 34 -12.10 -4.74 -15.14
CA MET A 34 -12.60 -5.50 -16.29
C MET A 34 -11.96 -5.03 -17.59
N ALA A 35 -11.78 -3.71 -17.78
CA ALA A 35 -11.09 -3.16 -18.95
C ALA A 35 -9.62 -3.63 -19.02
N MET A 36 -8.91 -3.68 -17.90
CA MET A 36 -7.57 -4.27 -17.82
C MET A 36 -7.57 -5.76 -18.19
N PHE A 37 -8.55 -6.52 -17.70
CA PHE A 37 -8.66 -7.95 -18.01
C PHE A 37 -8.95 -8.20 -19.49
N LEU A 38 -9.89 -7.45 -20.08
CA LEU A 38 -10.21 -7.53 -21.51
C LEU A 38 -9.01 -7.11 -22.39
N SER A 39 -8.23 -6.13 -21.94
CA SER A 39 -7.01 -5.69 -22.62
C SER A 39 -5.91 -6.76 -22.59
N ALA A 40 -5.83 -7.55 -21.51
CA ALA A 40 -4.94 -8.70 -21.44
C ALA A 40 -5.44 -9.88 -22.28
N ALA A 41 -6.76 -10.12 -22.30
CA ALA A 41 -7.40 -11.20 -23.05
C ALA A 41 -7.40 -10.98 -24.57
N SER A 42 -7.29 -9.73 -25.04
CA SER A 42 -7.18 -9.40 -26.47
C SER A 42 -5.79 -9.63 -27.05
N MET A 43 -4.77 -9.89 -26.21
CA MET A 43 -3.43 -10.28 -26.66
C MET A 43 -3.40 -11.75 -27.11
N LYS A 44 -2.62 -12.06 -28.14
CA LYS A 44 -2.35 -13.45 -28.52
C LYS A 44 -1.59 -14.14 -27.40
N TRP A 45 -1.89 -15.41 -27.15
CA TRP A 45 -1.29 -16.19 -26.06
C TRP A 45 0.26 -16.17 -26.06
N GLY A 46 0.88 -16.17 -27.25
CA GLY A 46 2.34 -16.05 -27.39
C GLY A 46 2.91 -14.69 -26.97
N ASP A 47 2.22 -13.59 -27.30
CA ASP A 47 2.63 -12.22 -26.94
C ASP A 47 2.43 -11.97 -25.43
N PHE A 48 1.37 -12.55 -24.85
CA PHE A 48 1.13 -12.53 -23.42
C PHE A 48 2.24 -13.24 -22.65
N TRP A 49 2.56 -14.49 -23.03
CA TRP A 49 3.63 -15.25 -22.38
C TRP A 49 4.99 -14.55 -22.53
N GLY A 50 5.33 -14.09 -23.73
CA GLY A 50 6.58 -13.36 -23.99
C GLY A 50 6.72 -12.08 -23.17
N THR A 51 5.61 -11.35 -22.93
CA THR A 51 5.60 -10.15 -22.10
C THR A 51 5.78 -10.48 -20.62
N VAL A 52 5.05 -11.47 -20.10
CA VAL A 52 5.08 -11.87 -18.69
C VAL A 52 6.42 -12.51 -18.32
N THR A 53 7.02 -13.29 -19.23
CA THR A 53 8.33 -13.91 -19.01
C THR A 53 9.49 -13.06 -19.51
N SER A 54 9.25 -11.80 -19.88
CA SER A 54 10.34 -10.91 -20.25
C SER A 54 11.30 -10.71 -19.07
N ALA A 55 12.60 -10.63 -19.35
CA ALA A 55 13.63 -10.50 -18.31
C ALA A 55 13.37 -9.28 -17.40
N ARG A 56 12.81 -8.20 -17.96
CA ARG A 56 12.42 -6.99 -17.22
C ARG A 56 11.27 -7.27 -16.25
N VAL A 57 10.19 -7.92 -16.70
CA VAL A 57 9.02 -8.19 -15.85
C VAL A 57 9.36 -9.17 -14.73
N LEU A 58 10.15 -10.21 -15.02
CA LEU A 58 10.66 -11.14 -14.01
C LEU A 58 11.57 -10.44 -12.98
N ALA A 59 12.44 -9.53 -13.42
CA ALA A 59 13.26 -8.72 -12.51
C ALA A 59 12.39 -7.83 -11.62
N SER A 60 11.34 -7.21 -12.19
CA SER A 60 10.36 -6.43 -11.43
C SER A 60 9.62 -7.28 -10.40
N TYR A 61 9.18 -8.48 -10.74
CA TYR A 61 8.52 -9.37 -9.76
C TYR A 61 9.44 -9.77 -8.62
N LYS A 62 10.69 -10.14 -8.92
CA LYS A 62 11.68 -10.47 -7.89
C LYS A 62 11.96 -9.27 -6.99
N LEU A 63 12.09 -8.07 -7.55
CA LEU A 63 12.33 -6.85 -6.79
C LEU A 63 11.12 -6.49 -5.93
N SER A 64 9.91 -6.47 -6.49
CA SER A 64 8.69 -6.12 -5.75
C SER A 64 8.40 -7.11 -4.63
N LEU A 65 8.46 -8.42 -4.90
CA LEU A 65 8.24 -9.44 -3.89
C LEU A 65 9.37 -9.45 -2.84
N GLY A 66 10.63 -9.40 -3.26
CA GLY A 66 11.76 -9.38 -2.35
C GLY A 66 11.77 -8.15 -1.44
N ALA A 67 11.55 -6.95 -2.01
CA ALA A 67 11.53 -5.71 -1.25
C ALA A 67 10.32 -5.62 -0.32
N SER A 68 9.11 -5.96 -0.80
CA SER A 68 7.91 -5.95 0.03
C SER A 68 7.97 -6.99 1.16
N LEU A 69 8.48 -8.19 0.91
CA LEU A 69 8.64 -9.22 1.94
C LEU A 69 9.66 -8.79 3.00
N SER A 70 10.79 -8.22 2.57
CA SER A 70 11.81 -7.70 3.48
C SER A 70 11.25 -6.54 4.33
N ALA A 71 10.55 -5.60 3.70
CA ALA A 71 9.90 -4.50 4.40
C ALA A 71 8.81 -5.01 5.37
N ALA A 72 8.02 -5.99 4.98
CA ALA A 72 7.00 -6.60 5.83
C ALA A 72 7.62 -7.33 7.02
N ALA A 73 8.74 -8.05 6.84
CA ALA A 73 9.44 -8.73 7.92
C ALA A 73 10.02 -7.72 8.94
N ILE A 74 10.66 -6.65 8.44
CA ILE A 74 11.16 -5.55 9.28
C ILE A 74 9.98 -4.91 10.04
N ASN A 75 8.89 -4.58 9.34
CA ASN A 75 7.70 -4.00 9.95
C ASN A 75 7.04 -4.95 10.97
N ALA A 76 7.03 -6.25 10.73
CA ALA A 76 6.47 -7.22 11.66
C ALA A 76 7.25 -7.25 12.98
N VAL A 77 8.57 -7.05 12.96
CA VAL A 77 9.38 -7.01 14.18
C VAL A 77 9.27 -5.65 14.86
N PHE A 78 9.66 -4.58 14.17
CA PHE A 78 9.72 -3.23 14.76
C PHE A 78 8.33 -2.63 14.99
N GLY A 79 7.42 -2.80 14.03
CA GLY A 79 6.04 -2.33 14.14
C GLY A 79 5.29 -3.04 15.26
N LEU A 80 5.51 -4.35 15.46
CA LEU A 80 4.94 -5.08 16.61
C LEU A 80 5.50 -4.57 17.93
N MET A 81 6.82 -4.34 18.03
CA MET A 81 7.44 -3.79 19.24
C MET A 81 6.84 -2.42 19.60
N VAL A 82 6.72 -1.53 18.63
CA VAL A 82 6.16 -0.18 18.81
C VAL A 82 4.67 -0.25 19.17
N ALA A 83 3.87 -1.04 18.44
CA ALA A 83 2.45 -1.21 18.70
C ALA A 83 2.20 -1.81 20.10
N TRP A 84 2.99 -2.82 20.49
CA TRP A 84 2.91 -3.40 21.83
C TRP A 84 3.22 -2.37 22.92
N SER A 85 4.26 -1.55 22.72
CA SER A 85 4.62 -0.50 23.66
C SER A 85 3.51 0.55 23.80
N LEU A 86 2.92 0.99 22.69
CA LEU A 86 1.88 2.02 22.66
C LEU A 86 0.54 1.56 23.25
N VAL A 87 0.21 0.28 23.10
CA VAL A 87 -1.05 -0.27 23.64
C VAL A 87 -0.93 -0.60 25.12
N ARG A 88 0.26 -1.03 25.59
CA ARG A 88 0.42 -1.60 26.93
C ARG A 88 1.06 -0.67 27.96
N TYR A 89 1.71 0.42 27.55
CA TYR A 89 2.36 1.36 28.46
C TYR A 89 1.87 2.79 28.24
N ASP A 90 1.64 3.50 29.34
CA ASP A 90 1.35 4.93 29.35
C ASP A 90 2.61 5.73 29.69
N PHE A 91 3.12 6.47 28.72
CA PHE A 91 4.30 7.33 28.86
C PHE A 91 4.00 8.75 28.36
N PRO A 92 4.64 9.80 28.91
CA PRO A 92 4.25 11.20 28.69
C PRO A 92 4.33 11.68 27.22
N CYS A 93 5.11 11.00 26.37
CA CYS A 93 5.24 11.34 24.93
C CYS A 93 4.43 10.43 23.99
N ARG A 94 3.52 9.60 24.51
CA ARG A 94 2.74 8.62 23.72
C ARG A 94 2.02 9.24 22.53
N ARG A 95 1.38 10.40 22.73
CA ARG A 95 0.61 11.10 21.69
C ARG A 95 1.47 11.66 20.55
N ILE A 96 2.72 12.02 20.82
CA ILE A 96 3.66 12.49 19.79
C ILE A 96 4.08 11.30 18.93
N VAL A 97 4.43 10.18 19.55
CA VAL A 97 4.83 8.96 18.84
C VAL A 97 3.68 8.43 17.97
N ASP A 98 2.46 8.40 18.51
CA ASP A 98 1.24 8.02 17.79
C ASP A 98 1.02 8.88 16.53
N ALA A 99 1.13 10.21 16.67
CA ALA A 99 1.01 11.14 15.55
C ALA A 99 2.14 10.97 14.51
N MET A 100 3.36 10.63 14.91
CA MET A 100 4.46 10.37 13.98
C MET A 100 4.23 9.10 13.15
N ILE A 101 3.57 8.10 13.72
CA ILE A 101 3.23 6.85 13.02
C ILE A 101 2.10 7.07 12.01
N ASP A 102 1.13 7.92 12.35
CA ASP A 102 0.01 8.26 11.47
C ASP A 102 0.35 9.31 10.40
N LEU A 103 1.39 10.11 10.62
CA LEU A 103 1.86 11.16 9.71
C LEU A 103 1.97 10.71 8.24
N PRO A 104 2.65 9.60 7.88
CA PRO A 104 2.76 9.17 6.49
C PRO A 104 1.41 8.91 5.81
N PHE A 105 0.36 8.54 6.57
CA PHE A 105 -0.98 8.32 6.03
C PHE A 105 -1.75 9.63 5.80
N ALA A 106 -1.42 10.67 6.56
CA ALA A 106 -1.99 12.01 6.37
C ALA A 106 -1.31 12.80 5.24
N LEU A 107 -0.10 12.40 4.83
CA LEU A 107 0.67 13.10 3.81
C LEU A 107 0.25 12.69 2.38
N PRO A 108 0.25 13.63 1.42
CA PRO A 108 0.13 13.29 0.01
C PRO A 108 1.30 12.39 -0.44
N THR A 109 1.01 11.39 -1.27
CA THR A 109 2.02 10.45 -1.78
C THR A 109 3.19 11.14 -2.49
N ALA A 110 2.93 12.24 -3.20
CA ALA A 110 3.96 13.04 -3.85
C ALA A 110 4.95 13.65 -2.84
N VAL A 111 4.45 14.11 -1.69
CA VAL A 111 5.29 14.72 -0.64
C VAL A 111 6.17 13.67 0.01
N ALA A 112 5.61 12.48 0.30
CA ALA A 112 6.38 11.36 0.81
C ALA A 112 7.52 10.94 -0.15
N GLY A 113 7.24 10.96 -1.46
CA GLY A 113 8.25 10.71 -2.49
C GLY A 113 9.41 11.70 -2.46
N ILE A 114 9.12 13.00 -2.39
CA ILE A 114 10.16 14.05 -2.33
C ILE A 114 10.97 13.97 -1.03
N ALA A 115 10.33 13.68 0.11
CA ALA A 115 11.03 13.47 1.38
C ALA A 115 12.01 12.29 1.31
N LEU A 116 11.59 11.16 0.72
CA LEU A 116 12.47 10.00 0.56
C LEU A 116 13.64 10.29 -0.40
N THR A 117 13.41 10.95 -1.54
CA THR A 117 14.48 11.30 -2.47
C THR A 117 15.48 12.28 -1.87
N THR A 118 15.01 13.27 -1.10
CA THR A 118 15.90 14.24 -0.43
C THR A 118 16.74 13.61 0.67
N ILE A 119 16.22 12.63 1.40
CA ILE A 119 16.99 11.91 2.42
C ILE A 119 18.03 10.97 1.77
N CYS A 120 17.65 10.31 0.67
CA CYS A 120 18.50 9.38 -0.09
C CYS A 120 19.48 10.05 -1.06
N ALA A 121 19.29 11.33 -1.39
CA ALA A 121 20.18 12.08 -2.28
C ALA A 121 21.61 12.12 -1.70
N PRO A 122 22.66 12.26 -2.53
CA PRO A 122 24.05 12.35 -2.05
C PRO A 122 24.27 13.49 -1.05
N THR A 123 23.53 14.59 -1.20
CA THR A 123 23.53 15.74 -0.27
C THR A 123 22.64 15.52 0.97
N GLY A 124 21.82 14.47 0.97
CA GLY A 124 20.91 14.09 2.05
C GLY A 124 21.62 13.38 3.20
N TRP A 125 20.96 13.33 4.37
CA TRP A 125 21.54 12.77 5.59
C TRP A 125 21.95 11.30 5.45
N MET A 126 21.17 10.51 4.69
CA MET A 126 21.45 9.10 4.45
C MET A 126 22.43 8.93 3.28
N GLY A 127 22.28 9.68 2.17
CA GLY A 127 23.20 9.59 1.03
C GLY A 127 24.65 9.97 1.37
N ARG A 128 24.86 11.04 2.18
CA ARG A 128 26.20 11.45 2.63
C ARG A 128 26.89 10.40 3.51
N LEU A 129 26.13 9.62 4.27
CA LEU A 129 26.66 8.56 5.12
C LEU A 129 26.97 7.27 4.33
N LEU A 130 26.22 7.03 3.24
CA LEU A 130 26.39 5.84 2.39
C LEU A 130 27.38 6.04 1.22
N GLU A 131 27.64 7.29 0.81
CA GLU A 131 28.64 7.64 -0.21
C GLU A 131 30.06 7.09 0.07
N PRO A 132 30.62 7.20 1.30
CA PRO A 132 31.92 6.60 1.61
C PRO A 132 31.90 5.06 1.69
N LEU A 133 30.73 4.43 1.74
CA LEU A 133 30.54 2.98 1.80
C LEU A 133 30.35 2.34 0.40
N GLY A 134 30.34 3.13 -0.67
CA GLY A 134 30.24 2.65 -2.05
C GLY A 134 28.88 2.02 -2.41
N VAL A 135 27.88 2.16 -1.54
CA VAL A 135 26.53 1.63 -1.77
C VAL A 135 25.74 2.64 -2.59
N LYS A 136 25.48 2.31 -3.86
CA LYS A 136 24.60 3.12 -4.73
C LYS A 136 23.16 3.08 -4.20
N VAL A 137 22.75 4.15 -3.54
CA VAL A 137 21.37 4.35 -3.08
C VAL A 137 20.50 4.71 -4.28
N ALA A 138 19.23 4.29 -4.25
CA ALA A 138 18.23 4.71 -5.23
C ALA A 138 18.28 6.24 -5.43
N PHE A 139 18.20 6.68 -6.70
CA PHE A 139 18.34 8.09 -7.14
C PHE A 139 19.76 8.66 -7.21
N THR A 140 20.81 7.85 -7.04
CA THR A 140 22.19 8.23 -7.41
C THR A 140 22.45 7.80 -8.87
N PRO A 141 22.89 8.70 -9.77
CA PRO A 141 23.25 8.30 -11.14
C PRO A 141 24.43 7.31 -11.22
#